data_AF-A0A2G6BY19-F1
#
_entry.id   AF-A0A2G6BY19-F1
#
_cell.length_a   1.000
_cell.length_b   1.000
_cell.length_c   1.000
_cell.angle_alpha   90.00
_cell.angle_beta   90.00
_cell.angle_gamma   90.00
#
_symmetry.space_group_name_H-M   'P 1'
#
loop_
_entity.id
_entity.type
_entity.pdbx_description
1 polymer ?
#
loop_
_entity_poly.entity_id
_entity_poly.type
_entity_poly.pdbx_seq_one_letter_code
_entity_poly.pdbx_strand_id
1 'polypeptide(L)' 'MNPKLDRFLENHNMNYLYLLLSNMEVSRLNNLPASAKNRFGKKLTEVAMEHVAANEIPDYTVEEEFDEEQE' A
#
# COMPACT_ATOMS: atom_id res chain seq x y z
N MET A 1 -2.64 5.48 -17.22
CA MET A 1 -2.14 6.36 -16.15
C MET A 1 -3.17 6.33 -15.02
N ASN A 2 -2.75 6.38 -13.75
CA ASN A 2 -3.66 6.12 -12.61
C ASN A 2 -4.55 7.37 -12.36
N PRO A 3 -5.87 7.30 -12.56
CA PRO A 3 -6.74 8.48 -12.51
C PRO A 3 -6.75 9.20 -11.16
N LYS A 4 -6.49 8.47 -10.05
CA LYS A 4 -6.41 9.05 -8.70
C LYS A 4 -5.13 9.85 -8.54
N LEU A 5 -4.02 9.34 -9.07
CA LEU A 5 -2.71 10.01 -9.05
C LEU A 5 -2.76 11.30 -9.86
N ASP A 6 -3.28 11.22 -11.08
CA ASP A 6 -3.34 12.37 -11.99
C ASP A 6 -4.17 13.50 -11.34
N ARG A 7 -5.31 13.16 -10.74
CA ARG A 7 -6.13 14.12 -9.99
C ARG A 7 -5.41 14.74 -8.79
N PHE A 8 -4.61 13.98 -8.05
CA PHE A 8 -3.86 14.51 -6.91
C PHE A 8 -2.82 15.54 -7.38
N LEU A 9 -2.01 15.16 -8.37
CA LEU A 9 -0.92 15.99 -8.91
C LEU A 9 -1.43 17.29 -9.56
N GLU A 10 -2.58 17.24 -10.24
CA GLU A 10 -3.18 18.42 -10.87
C GLU A 10 -3.72 19.43 -9.86
N ASN A 11 -4.22 18.96 -8.71
CA ASN A 11 -4.91 19.81 -7.73
C ASN A 11 -4.02 20.26 -6.56
N HIS A 12 -2.87 19.63 -6.35
CA HIS A 12 -2.03 19.85 -5.16
C HIS A 12 -0.56 20.05 -5.57
N ASN A 13 0.00 21.21 -5.26
CA ASN A 13 1.44 21.48 -5.44
C ASN A 13 2.28 20.86 -4.30
N MET A 14 2.07 19.57 -4.03
CA MET A 14 2.66 18.82 -2.92
C MET A 14 3.34 17.54 -3.39
N ASN A 15 3.86 17.52 -4.62
CA ASN A 15 4.46 16.34 -5.25
C ASN A 15 5.57 15.71 -4.41
N TYR A 16 6.42 16.53 -3.79
CA TYR A 16 7.47 16.04 -2.90
C TYR A 16 6.90 15.35 -1.65
N LEU A 17 5.91 15.97 -1.00
CA LEU A 17 5.24 15.37 0.16
C LEU A 17 4.51 14.09 -0.21
N TYR A 18 3.86 14.06 -1.37
CA TYR A 18 3.21 12.87 -1.91
C TYR A 18 4.19 11.70 -2.08
N LEU A 19 5.38 11.97 -2.64
CA LEU A 19 6.42 10.96 -2.78
C LEU A 19 6.96 10.50 -1.42
N LEU A 20 7.13 11.42 -0.47
CA LEU A 20 7.55 11.10 0.89
C LEU A 20 6.55 10.16 1.58
N LEU A 21 5.25 10.50 1.52
CA LEU A 21 4.18 9.69 2.09
C LEU A 21 4.06 8.34 1.39
N SER A 22 4.19 8.31 0.06
CA SER A 22 4.17 7.06 -0.71
C SER A 22 5.32 6.14 -0.31
N ASN A 23 6.52 6.69 -0.08
CA ASN A 23 7.67 5.90 0.40
C ASN A 23 7.43 5.35 1.81
N MET A 24 6.87 6.15 2.72
CA MET A 24 6.51 5.68 4.07
C MET A 24 5.48 4.55 4.03
N GLU A 25 4.48 4.67 3.15
CA GLU A 25 3.47 3.64 2.98
C GLU A 25 4.05 2.36 2.36
N VAL A 26 4.97 2.46 1.41
CA VAL A 26 5.71 1.29 0.90
C VAL A 26 6.46 0.58 2.04
N SER A 27 7.12 1.32 2.93
CA SER A 27 7.77 0.72 4.10
C SER A 27 6.79 0.01 5.01
N ARG A 28 5.60 0.59 5.26
CA ARG A 28 4.52 -0.05 6.03
C ARG A 28 4.05 -1.34 5.37
N LEU A 29 3.75 -1.30 4.07
CA LEU A 29 3.28 -2.47 3.31
C LEU A 29 4.32 -3.59 3.25
N ASN A 30 5.61 -3.25 3.20
CA ASN A 30 6.68 -4.25 3.22
C ASN A 30 6.73 -5.05 4.54
N ASN A 31 6.38 -4.40 5.65
CA ASN A 31 6.34 -5.03 6.98
C ASN A 31 5.12 -5.95 7.17
N LEU A 32 4.19 -5.99 6.23
CA LEU A 32 3.07 -6.93 6.29
C LEU A 32 3.54 -8.38 6.04
N PRO A 33 2.82 -9.37 6.59
CA PRO A 33 3.04 -10.78 6.30
C PRO A 33 3.00 -11.07 4.80
N ALA A 34 3.73 -12.11 4.35
CA ALA A 34 3.76 -12.50 2.94
C ALA A 34 2.37 -12.83 2.39
N SER A 35 1.53 -13.47 3.21
CA SER A 35 0.13 -13.78 2.91
C SER A 35 -0.71 -12.53 2.60
N ALA A 36 -0.51 -11.42 3.30
CA ALA A 36 -1.13 -10.13 2.98
C ALA A 36 -0.59 -9.54 1.67
N LYS A 37 0.74 -9.48 1.54
CA LYS A 37 1.39 -8.86 0.36
C LYS A 37 0.99 -9.54 -0.95
N ASN A 38 0.83 -10.86 -0.94
CA ASN A 38 0.44 -11.64 -2.11
C ASN A 38 -0.99 -11.31 -2.60
N ARG A 39 -1.87 -10.78 -1.73
CA ARG A 39 -3.26 -10.43 -2.10
C ARG A 39 -3.36 -9.17 -2.96
N PHE A 40 -2.32 -8.32 -2.99
CA PHE A 40 -2.40 -7.05 -3.70
C PHE A 40 -2.41 -7.16 -5.22
N GLY A 41 -1.85 -8.22 -5.79
CA GLY A 41 -1.81 -8.45 -7.25
C GLY A 41 -1.05 -7.37 -8.05
N LYS A 42 -0.37 -6.43 -7.39
CA LYS A 42 0.37 -5.30 -7.97
C LYS A 42 1.67 -5.09 -7.19
N LYS A 43 2.56 -4.25 -7.73
CA LYS A 43 3.75 -3.80 -6.98
C LYS A 43 3.31 -2.96 -5.78
N LEU A 44 3.95 -3.17 -4.63
CA LEU A 44 3.66 -2.41 -3.40
C LEU A 44 3.79 -0.89 -3.58
N THR A 45 4.68 -0.46 -4.47
CA THR A 45 4.82 0.96 -4.84
C THR A 45 3.56 1.52 -5.47
N GLU A 46 2.88 0.76 -6.32
CA GLU A 46 1.62 1.18 -6.95
C GLU A 46 0.48 1.24 -5.93
N VAL A 47 0.41 0.26 -5.03
CA VAL A 47 -0.57 0.20 -3.94
C VAL A 47 -0.40 1.38 -2.98
N ALA A 48 0.84 1.67 -2.56
CA ALA A 48 1.14 2.78 -1.68
C ALA A 48 0.77 4.13 -2.29
N MET A 49 1.08 4.32 -3.58
CA MET A 49 0.68 5.51 -4.34
C MET A 49 -0.84 5.64 -4.42
N GLU A 50 -1.57 4.53 -4.62
CA GLU A 50 -3.04 4.51 -4.62
C GLU A 50 -3.63 4.91 -3.26
N HIS A 51 -3.09 4.39 -2.15
CA HIS A 51 -3.53 4.73 -0.79
C HIS A 51 -3.35 6.22 -0.49
N VAL A 52 -2.15 6.74 -0.75
CA VAL A 52 -1.82 8.15 -0.48
C VAL A 52 -2.62 9.09 -1.39
N ALA A 53 -2.77 8.76 -2.68
CA ALA A 53 -3.58 9.56 -3.60
C ALA A 53 -5.07 9.56 -3.23
N ALA A 54 -5.58 8.46 -2.66
CA ALA A 54 -6.94 8.36 -2.16
C ALA A 54 -7.13 8.96 -0.76
N ASN A 55 -6.04 9.26 -0.05
CA ASN A 55 -6.03 9.58 1.38
C ASN A 55 -6.73 8.50 2.24
N GLU A 56 -6.55 7.24 1.86
CA GLU A 56 -7.12 6.05 2.51
C GLU A 56 -6.00 5.06 2.78
N ILE A 57 -5.59 4.92 4.04
CA ILE A 57 -4.58 3.95 4.48
C ILE A 57 -5.30 2.78 5.17
N PRO A 58 -5.53 1.65 4.47
CA PRO A 58 -6.29 0.53 5.03
C PRO A 58 -5.46 -0.27 6.04
N ASP A 59 -6.18 -0.81 7.03
CA ASP A 59 -5.69 -1.85 7.92
C ASP A 59 -5.84 -3.22 7.25
N TYR A 60 -4.88 -4.11 7.51
CA TYR A 60 -4.87 -5.47 6.97
C TYR A 60 -4.95 -6.48 8.10
N THR A 61 -6.00 -7.27 8.11
CA THR A 61 -6.13 -8.44 8.96
C THR A 61 -5.66 -9.67 8.18
N VAL A 62 -4.71 -10.40 8.75
CA VAL A 62 -4.24 -11.68 8.21
C VAL A 62 -4.73 -12.75 9.17
N GLU A 63 -5.51 -13.70 8.65
CA GLU A 63 -5.75 -14.96 9.34
C GLU A 63 -4.50 -15.81 9.09
N GLU A 64 -3.73 -16.05 10.15
CA GLU A 64 -2.61 -16.98 10.13
C GLU A 64 -3.21 -18.38 10.34
N GLU A 65 -3.24 -19.20 9.29
CA GLU A 65 -3.46 -20.64 9.44
C GLU A 65 -2.21 -21.20 10.13
N PHE A 66 -2.33 -21.50 11.42
CA PHE A 66 -1.32 -22.29 12.12
C PHE A 66 -1.43 -23.71 11.58
N ASP A 67 -0.49 -24.11 10.72
CA ASP A 67 -0.32 -25.51 10.38
C ASP A 67 0.07 -26.24 11.67
N GLU A 68 -0.89 -26.93 12.30
CA GLU A 68 -0.62 -27.90 13.35
C GLU A 68 0.23 -29.01 12.73
N GLU A 69 1.56 -28.92 12.86
CA GLU A 69 2.47 -30.03 12.62
C GLU A 69 1.99 -31.20 13.50
N GLN A 70 1.37 -32.19 12.86
CA GLN A 70 0.91 -33.43 13.49
C GLN A 70 2.14 -34.16 14.07
N GLU A 71 2.22 -34.22 15.41
CA GLU A 71 3.16 -35.09 16.15
C GLU A 71 2.93 -36.59 15.90
#